data_AF-A0A6A5BMF6-F1
#
_entry.id   AF-A0A6A5BMF6-F1
#
_cell.length_a   1.000
_cell.length_b   1.000
_cell.length_c   1.000
_cell.angle_alpha   90.00
_cell.angle_beta   90.00
_cell.angle_gamma   90.00
#
_symmetry.space_group_name_H-M   'P 1'
#
loop_
_entity.id
_entity.type
_entity.pdbx_description
1 polymer ?
#
loop_
_entity_poly.entity_id
_entity_poly.type
_entity_poly.pdbx_seq_one_letter_code
_entity_poly.pdbx_strand_id
1 'polypeptide(L)'
;MDLLERFNVIIVVKISGVEKTELEQLRRELLISKHVSSSEWFVGKHSLTHERLKRHLSNQKKKFHITRNDSSHSSTSSSQIQNDYESLLISALTKLKELLVGQIALLFTNSCEDYSKLKKEMTRHVSIKPARVGSIVKEDVYFQGPTRLDPMWMSMFLQNNIHPKIRMGQIEFPKKRQILKANEDSHKPIE
;
A
#
# COMPACT_ATOMS: atom_id res chain seq x y z
N MET A 1 15.15 3.59 18.18
CA MET A 1 15.65 2.88 16.98
C MET A 1 15.28 1.40 17.04
N ASP A 2 14.50 1.03 18.06
CA ASP A 2 14.48 -0.31 18.62
C ASP A 2 13.76 -1.29 17.70
N LEU A 3 12.81 -0.82 16.89
CA LEU A 3 12.12 -1.66 15.90
C LEU A 3 13.00 -2.02 14.69
N LEU A 4 13.87 -1.10 14.25
CA LEU A 4 14.77 -1.37 13.12
C LEU A 4 15.87 -2.36 13.50
N GLU A 5 16.23 -2.40 14.77
CA GLU A 5 17.24 -3.33 15.31
C GLU A 5 16.64 -4.70 15.65
N ARG A 6 15.35 -4.74 16.02
CA ARG A 6 14.64 -5.98 16.41
C ARG A 6 14.12 -6.80 15.23
N PHE A 7 13.91 -6.17 14.07
CA PHE A 7 13.27 -6.80 12.92
C PHE A 7 14.14 -6.71 11.67
N ASN A 8 14.30 -7.84 10.97
CA ASN A 8 15.11 -7.90 9.75
C ASN A 8 14.35 -7.44 8.49
N VAL A 9 13.02 -7.42 8.52
CA VAL A 9 12.17 -7.09 7.37
C VAL A 9 11.16 -6.01 7.73
N ILE A 10 11.04 -5.03 6.82
CA ILE A 10 10.07 -3.94 6.89
C ILE A 10 9.22 -3.99 5.63
N ILE A 11 7.91 -4.19 5.81
CA ILE A 11 6.93 -4.16 4.73
C ILE A 11 6.18 -2.83 4.81
N VAL A 12 6.24 -2.05 3.75
CA VAL A 12 5.45 -0.82 3.62
C VAL A 12 4.08 -1.16 3.06
N VAL A 13 3.05 -0.91 3.86
CA VAL A 13 1.65 -1.23 3.51
C VAL A 13 0.91 0.06 3.25
N LYS A 14 0.32 0.21 2.06
CA LYS A 14 -0.60 1.31 1.76
C LYS A 14 -1.96 1.02 2.40
N ILE A 15 -2.36 1.85 3.37
CA ILE A 15 -3.60 1.69 4.13
C ILE A 15 -4.68 2.70 3.72
N SER A 16 -4.50 3.36 2.57
CA SER A 16 -5.47 4.32 2.07
C SER A 16 -6.81 3.64 1.75
N GLY A 17 -7.88 4.11 2.39
CA GLY A 17 -9.23 3.56 2.27
C GLY A 17 -9.56 2.43 3.26
N VAL A 18 -8.60 2.00 4.09
CA VAL A 18 -8.81 1.01 5.15
C VAL A 18 -9.29 1.71 6.43
N GLU A 19 -10.33 1.17 7.06
CA GLU A 19 -10.86 1.67 8.32
C GLU A 19 -10.02 1.22 9.52
N LYS A 20 -10.13 1.96 10.62
CA LYS A 20 -9.40 1.66 11.84
C LYS A 20 -9.77 0.28 12.41
N THR A 21 -11.06 -0.08 12.33
CA THR A 21 -11.61 -1.37 12.79
C THR A 21 -11.04 -2.54 12.00
N GLU A 22 -10.98 -2.42 10.67
CA GLU A 22 -10.37 -3.43 9.76
C GLU A 22 -8.89 -3.62 10.09
N LEU A 23 -8.18 -2.52 10.33
CA LEU A 23 -6.75 -2.55 10.68
C LEU A 23 -6.50 -3.16 12.06
N GLU A 24 -7.38 -2.88 13.04
CA GLU A 24 -7.32 -3.48 14.38
C GLU A 24 -7.65 -4.98 14.34
N GLN A 25 -8.60 -5.40 13.49
CA GLN A 25 -8.88 -6.82 13.27
C GLN A 25 -7.69 -7.53 12.63
N LEU A 26 -7.12 -6.95 11.56
CA LEU A 26 -5.93 -7.49 10.92
C LEU A 26 -4.75 -7.62 11.89
N ARG A 27 -4.55 -6.62 12.76
CA ARG A 27 -3.51 -6.66 13.81
C ARG A 27 -3.71 -7.80 14.80
N ARG A 28 -4.95 -8.04 15.24
CA ARG A 28 -5.28 -9.14 16.15
C ARG A 28 -5.05 -10.51 15.52
N GLU A 29 -5.49 -10.68 14.28
CA GLU A 29 -5.34 -11.95 13.56
C GLU A 29 -3.88 -12.27 13.25
N LEU A 30 -3.07 -11.26 12.89
CA LEU A 30 -1.64 -11.46 12.66
C LEU A 30 -0.87 -11.80 13.95
N LEU A 31 -1.34 -11.34 15.11
CA LEU A 31 -0.77 -11.71 16.41
C LEU A 31 -1.11 -13.17 16.79
N ILE A 32 -2.34 -13.61 16.48
CA ILE A 32 -2.81 -14.98 16.77
C ILE A 32 -2.21 -16.00 15.79
N SER A 33 -1.98 -15.58 14.54
CA SER A 33 -1.42 -16.43 13.50
C SER A 33 -0.01 -16.89 13.84
N LYS A 34 0.18 -18.21 13.96
CA LYS A 34 1.47 -18.86 14.26
C LYS A 34 2.59 -18.53 13.26
N HIS A 35 2.24 -18.02 12.07
CA HIS A 35 3.18 -17.70 11.00
C HIS A 35 3.86 -16.33 11.15
N VAL A 36 3.27 -15.41 11.93
CA VAL A 36 3.75 -14.03 12.08
C VAL A 36 3.79 -13.62 13.56
N SER A 37 4.13 -14.57 14.42
CA SER A 37 4.19 -14.45 15.88
C SER A 37 5.21 -13.43 16.40
N SER A 38 6.05 -12.87 15.52
CA SER A 38 6.88 -11.69 15.80
C SER A 38 6.67 -10.63 14.72
N SER A 39 5.48 -10.05 14.67
CA SER A 39 5.27 -8.83 13.87
C SER A 39 4.72 -7.68 14.68
N GLU A 40 5.19 -6.48 14.34
CA GLU A 40 4.75 -5.24 14.95
C GLU A 40 4.30 -4.24 13.89
N TRP A 41 3.13 -3.65 14.12
CA TRP A 41 2.50 -2.69 13.22
C TRP A 41 2.71 -1.27 13.71
N PHE A 42 3.53 -0.50 12.98
CA PHE A 42 3.69 0.92 13.21
C PHE A 42 2.79 1.73 12.26
N VAL A 43 1.78 2.37 12.84
CA VAL A 43 0.85 3.26 12.13
C VAL A 43 0.93 4.62 12.80
N GLY A 44 1.24 5.66 12.03
CA GLY A 44 1.41 7.00 12.58
C GLY A 44 1.74 8.05 11.53
N LYS A 45 2.02 9.26 11.99
CA LYS A 45 2.55 10.32 11.12
C LYS A 45 4.00 10.01 10.80
N HIS A 46 4.28 9.69 9.53
CA HIS A 46 5.62 9.33 9.08
C HIS A 46 6.53 10.53 8.84
N SER A 47 6.06 11.76 9.07
CA SER A 47 6.86 12.98 8.92
C SER A 47 8.09 12.97 9.83
N LEU A 48 7.90 12.59 11.10
CA LEU A 48 9.00 12.48 12.07
C LEU A 48 9.94 11.32 11.73
N THR A 49 9.39 10.19 11.28
CA THR A 49 10.20 9.04 10.83
C THR A 49 11.06 9.43 9.63
N HIS A 50 10.47 10.11 8.65
CA HIS A 50 11.14 10.61 7.47
C HIS A 50 12.26 11.62 7.82
N GLU A 51 12.00 12.54 8.74
CA GLU A 51 13.02 13.51 9.19
C GLU A 51 14.17 12.82 9.94
N ARG A 52 13.87 11.87 10.84
CA ARG A 52 14.88 11.07 11.53
C ARG A 52 15.72 10.26 10.56
N LEU A 53 15.09 9.62 9.57
CA LEU A 53 15.78 8.85 8.53
C LEU A 53 16.71 9.76 7.71
N LYS A 54 16.24 10.95 7.32
CA LYS A 54 17.03 11.95 6.59
C LYS A 54 18.28 12.36 7.38
N ARG A 55 18.14 12.66 8.68
CA ARG A 55 19.27 12.99 9.56
C ARG A 55 20.24 11.82 9.70
N HIS A 56 19.73 10.61 9.89
CA HIS A 56 20.56 9.41 9.98
C HIS A 56 21.36 9.17 8.70
N LEU A 57 20.71 9.23 7.53
CA LEU A 57 21.35 9.12 6.22
C LEU A 57 22.44 10.18 6.01
N SER A 58 22.21 11.44 6.41
CA SER A 58 23.25 12.47 6.30
C SER A 58 24.45 12.21 7.22
N ASN A 59 24.23 11.65 8.41
CA ASN A 59 25.31 11.33 9.35
C ASN A 59 26.14 10.14 8.87
N GLN A 60 25.52 9.12 8.29
CA GLN A 60 26.22 7.97 7.69
C GLN A 60 27.06 8.40 6.48
N LYS A 61 26.51 9.24 5.59
CA LYS A 61 27.26 9.77 4.44
C LYS A 61 28.48 10.59 4.86
N LYS A 62 28.40 11.37 5.94
CA LYS A 62 29.54 12.13 6.48
C LYS A 62 30.63 11.21 7.03
N LYS A 63 30.26 10.17 7.78
CA LYS A 63 31.22 9.18 8.31
C LYS A 63 31.94 8.44 7.18
N PHE A 64 31.21 8.02 6.15
CA PHE A 64 31.76 7.31 4.99
C PHE A 64 32.72 8.17 4.15
N HIS A 65 32.51 9.50 4.12
CA HIS A 65 33.40 10.41 3.41
C HIS A 65 34.72 10.66 4.16
N ILE A 66 34.70 10.64 5.49
CA ILE A 66 35.88 10.84 6.34
C ILE A 66 36.79 9.60 6.27
N THR A 67 36.24 8.38 6.32
CA THR A 67 37.02 7.13 6.28
C THR A 67 37.72 6.86 4.94
N ARG A 68 37.25 7.46 3.83
CA ARG A 68 37.91 7.37 2.52
C ARG A 68 39.15 8.24 2.37
N ASN A 69 39.29 9.30 3.18
CA ASN A 69 40.45 10.19 3.10
C ASN A 69 41.65 9.71 3.93
N ASP A 70 41.44 8.86 4.94
CA ASP A 70 42.49 8.37 5.84
C ASP A 70 43.04 6.97 5.48
N SER A 71 42.48 6.29 4.48
CA SER A 71 42.81 4.89 4.15
C SER A 71 43.82 4.71 3.00
N SER A 72 44.95 5.41 3.08
CA SER A 72 46.08 5.26 2.14
C SER A 72 46.93 3.99 2.37
N HIS A 73 46.76 3.28 3.49
CA HIS A 73 47.52 2.05 3.76
C HIS A 73 46.78 1.12 4.75
N SER A 74 45.99 0.17 4.22
CA SER A 74 45.94 -1.24 4.66
C SER A 74 44.67 -1.91 4.10
N SER A 75 44.83 -2.70 3.05
CA SER A 75 43.81 -3.58 2.49
C SER A 75 43.71 -4.86 3.33
N THR A 76 42.69 -4.96 4.18
CA THR A 76 42.30 -6.20 4.84
C THR A 76 40.91 -6.58 4.37
N SER A 77 40.71 -7.79 3.87
CA SER A 77 39.47 -8.28 3.23
C SER A 77 38.19 -8.03 4.05
N SER A 78 38.31 -7.92 5.37
CA SER A 78 37.24 -7.61 6.32
C SER A 78 36.65 -6.20 6.16
N SER A 79 37.47 -5.20 5.81
CA SER A 79 36.99 -3.82 5.63
C SER A 79 36.18 -3.67 4.34
N GLN A 80 36.47 -4.49 3.33
CA GLN A 80 35.76 -4.48 2.06
C GLN A 80 34.34 -5.05 2.20
N ILE A 81 34.18 -6.16 2.93
CA ILE A 81 32.87 -6.75 3.24
C ILE A 81 32.00 -5.78 4.06
N GLN A 82 32.59 -5.11 5.05
CA GLN A 82 31.89 -4.12 5.88
C GLN A 82 31.32 -2.96 5.02
N ASN A 83 32.11 -2.47 4.06
CA ASN A 83 31.71 -1.38 3.17
C ASN A 83 30.53 -1.75 2.26
N ASP A 84 30.46 -3.00 1.81
CA ASP A 84 29.38 -3.48 0.94
C ASP A 84 28.04 -3.56 1.69
N TYR A 85 28.05 -4.05 2.94
CA TYR A 85 26.85 -4.08 3.79
C TYR A 85 26.33 -2.67 4.13
N GLU A 86 27.22 -1.73 4.46
CA GLU A 86 26.83 -0.36 4.75
C GLU A 86 26.20 0.34 3.53
N SER A 87 26.76 0.11 2.33
CA SER A 87 26.21 0.62 1.07
C SER A 87 24.80 0.10 0.80
N LEU A 88 24.58 -1.21 0.99
CA LEU A 88 23.27 -1.85 0.85
C LEU A 88 22.25 -1.27 1.85
N LEU A 89 22.66 -1.09 3.11
CA LEU A 89 21.81 -0.50 4.15
C LEU A 89 21.40 0.93 3.79
N ILE A 90 22.34 1.77 3.33
CA ILE A 90 22.06 3.14 2.91
C ILE A 90 21.07 3.17 1.73
N SER A 91 21.24 2.27 0.76
CA SER A 91 20.32 2.14 -0.37
C SER A 91 18.91 1.74 0.08
N ALA A 92 18.80 0.73 0.96
CA ALA A 92 17.52 0.29 1.52
C ALA A 92 16.82 1.39 2.32
N LEU A 93 17.55 2.11 3.18
CA LEU A 93 17.00 3.24 3.94
C LEU A 93 16.59 4.40 3.02
N THR A 94 17.33 4.65 1.94
CA THR A 94 16.96 5.68 0.96
C THR A 94 15.66 5.32 0.25
N LYS A 95 15.49 4.06 -0.18
CA LYS A 95 14.23 3.57 -0.76
C LYS A 95 13.08 3.64 0.24
N LEU A 96 13.31 3.24 1.50
CA LEU A 96 12.30 3.35 2.54
C LEU A 96 11.82 4.79 2.68
N LYS A 97 12.74 5.77 2.70
CA LYS A 97 12.43 7.19 2.76
C LYS A 97 11.43 7.62 1.68
N GLU A 98 11.66 7.21 0.44
CA GLU A 98 10.84 7.57 -0.72
C GLU A 98 9.44 6.95 -0.64
N LEU A 99 9.32 5.77 -0.04
CA LEU A 99 8.05 5.07 0.18
C LEU A 99 7.26 5.63 1.38
N LEU A 100 7.86 6.48 2.23
CA LEU A 100 7.22 7.07 3.41
C LEU A 100 6.26 8.25 3.06
N VAL A 101 5.45 8.11 2.02
CA VAL A 101 4.53 9.16 1.55
C VAL A 101 3.07 8.68 1.60
N GLY A 102 2.21 9.50 2.20
CA GLY A 102 0.76 9.27 2.27
C GLY A 102 0.30 8.40 3.46
N GLN A 103 -0.86 7.77 3.29
CA GLN A 103 -1.47 6.90 4.30
C GLN A 103 -0.88 5.50 4.21
N ILE A 104 0.18 5.27 4.96
CA ILE A 104 0.90 3.99 5.01
C ILE A 104 1.02 3.47 6.45
N ALA A 105 1.24 2.18 6.56
CA ALA A 105 1.67 1.49 7.77
C ALA A 105 3.01 0.78 7.51
N LEU A 106 3.83 0.67 8.53
CA LEU A 106 5.02 -0.17 8.49
C LEU A 106 4.72 -1.44 9.28
N LEU A 107 4.92 -2.58 8.63
CA LEU A 107 4.85 -3.89 9.24
C LEU A 107 6.28 -4.40 9.41
N PHE A 108 6.71 -4.50 10.66
CA PHE A 108 7.99 -5.08 11.02
C PHE A 108 7.81 -6.57 11.28
N THR A 109 8.66 -7.42 10.70
CA THR A 109 8.59 -8.86 10.90
C THR A 109 9.97 -9.49 10.75
N ASN A 110 10.15 -10.65 11.40
CA ASN A 110 11.34 -11.48 11.22
C ASN A 110 11.16 -12.61 10.18
N SER A 111 9.92 -12.93 9.85
CA SER A 111 9.55 -14.04 8.97
C SER A 111 8.87 -13.52 7.70
N CYS A 112 9.62 -13.48 6.59
CA CYS A 112 9.12 -13.10 5.26
C CYS A 112 8.94 -14.31 4.33
N GLU A 113 9.13 -15.55 4.81
CA GLU A 113 9.09 -16.77 3.98
C GLU A 113 7.77 -16.92 3.21
N ASP A 114 6.67 -16.36 3.72
CA ASP A 114 5.34 -16.50 3.16
C ASP A 114 4.65 -15.16 2.85
N TYR A 115 5.34 -14.22 2.16
CA TYR A 115 4.72 -12.96 1.70
C TYR A 115 3.39 -13.18 0.95
N SER A 116 3.29 -14.25 0.15
CA SER A 116 2.07 -14.61 -0.58
C SER A 116 0.89 -14.94 0.36
N LYS A 117 1.14 -15.67 1.46
CA LYS A 117 0.11 -15.97 2.46
C LYS A 117 -0.28 -14.72 3.24
N LEU A 118 0.70 -13.91 3.65
CA LEU A 118 0.46 -12.63 4.31
C LEU A 118 -0.42 -11.73 3.43
N LYS A 119 -0.11 -11.60 2.13
CA LYS A 119 -0.91 -10.83 1.19
C LYS A 119 -2.34 -11.35 1.07
N LYS A 120 -2.53 -12.67 0.99
CA LYS A 120 -3.87 -13.28 0.98
C LYS A 120 -4.63 -12.97 2.26
N GLU A 121 -3.98 -13.08 3.42
CA GLU A 121 -4.58 -12.82 4.71
C GLU A 121 -4.99 -11.36 4.86
N MET A 122 -4.13 -10.43 4.46
CA MET A 122 -4.46 -9.00 4.43
C MET A 122 -5.65 -8.70 3.52
N THR A 123 -5.75 -9.37 2.37
CA THR A 123 -6.84 -9.15 1.40
C THR A 123 -8.20 -9.64 1.93
N ARG A 124 -8.22 -10.70 2.76
CA ARG A 124 -9.46 -11.24 3.36
C ARG A 124 -10.14 -10.27 4.33
N HIS A 125 -9.36 -9.42 4.99
CA HIS A 125 -9.84 -8.53 6.05
C HIS A 125 -10.24 -7.14 5.54
N VAL A 126 -10.03 -6.85 4.26
CA VAL A 126 -10.45 -5.59 3.64
C VAL A 126 -11.86 -5.77 3.11
N SER A 127 -12.81 -5.00 3.64
CA SER A 127 -14.19 -5.01 3.14
C SER A 127 -14.25 -4.41 1.73
N ILE A 128 -15.19 -4.92 0.93
CA ILE A 128 -15.50 -4.33 -0.37
C ILE A 128 -16.22 -3.01 -0.12
N LYS A 129 -15.58 -1.90 -0.50
CA LYS A 129 -16.13 -0.55 -0.33
C LYS A 129 -16.62 0.01 -1.67
N PRO A 130 -17.71 0.78 -1.67
CA PRO A 130 -18.13 1.50 -2.86
C PRO A 130 -17.05 2.50 -3.28
N ALA A 131 -16.95 2.75 -4.59
CA ALA A 131 -16.06 3.77 -5.13
C ALA A 131 -16.45 5.15 -4.59
N ARG A 132 -15.45 6.00 -4.32
CA ARG A 132 -15.69 7.38 -3.86
C ARG A 132 -15.76 8.30 -5.07
N VAL A 133 -16.71 9.23 -5.07
CA VAL A 133 -16.82 10.28 -6.08
C VAL A 133 -15.54 11.12 -6.11
N GLY A 134 -15.01 11.40 -7.30
CA GLY A 134 -13.74 12.14 -7.50
C GLY A 134 -12.48 11.31 -7.22
N SER A 135 -12.61 10.00 -7.00
CA SER A 135 -11.44 9.11 -6.93
C SER A 135 -11.06 8.57 -8.30
N ILE A 136 -9.76 8.33 -8.48
CA ILE A 136 -9.22 7.67 -9.66
C ILE A 136 -9.56 6.18 -9.59
N VAL A 137 -10.17 5.70 -10.66
CA VAL A 137 -10.58 4.31 -10.79
C VAL A 137 -9.36 3.42 -10.93
N LYS A 138 -9.23 2.39 -10.07
CA LYS A 138 -8.07 1.49 -10.06
C LYS A 138 -8.15 0.41 -11.14
N GLU A 139 -9.36 -0.04 -11.44
CA GLU A 139 -9.66 -1.16 -12.32
C GLU A 139 -10.93 -0.84 -13.10
N ASP A 140 -11.06 -1.39 -14.30
CA ASP A 140 -12.24 -1.17 -15.14
C ASP A 140 -13.54 -1.58 -14.43
N VAL A 141 -14.49 -0.65 -14.36
CA VAL A 141 -15.77 -0.87 -13.68
C VAL A 141 -16.82 -1.23 -14.71
N TYR A 142 -17.49 -2.35 -14.46
CA TYR A 142 -18.55 -2.87 -15.32
C TYR A 142 -19.86 -3.01 -14.57
N PHE A 143 -20.96 -2.93 -15.32
CA PHE A 143 -22.29 -3.21 -14.79
C PHE A 143 -23.02 -4.19 -15.71
N GLN A 144 -23.72 -5.15 -15.10
CA GLN A 144 -24.52 -6.16 -15.80
C GLN A 144 -25.64 -6.68 -14.91
N GLY A 145 -26.82 -6.91 -15.48
CA GLY A 145 -27.93 -7.58 -14.81
C GLY A 145 -29.02 -6.66 -14.25
N PRO A 146 -29.96 -7.23 -13.47
CA PRO A 146 -31.08 -6.49 -12.90
C PRO A 146 -30.63 -5.63 -11.72
N THR A 147 -31.03 -4.35 -11.73
CA THR A 147 -30.68 -3.39 -10.67
C THR A 147 -31.61 -3.42 -9.47
N ARG A 148 -32.81 -4.00 -9.64
CA ARG A 148 -33.94 -3.90 -8.69
C ARG A 148 -34.42 -2.47 -8.44
N LEU A 149 -34.05 -1.52 -9.30
CA LEU A 149 -34.53 -0.15 -9.26
C LEU A 149 -35.81 0.00 -10.08
N ASP A 150 -36.68 0.89 -9.59
CA ASP A 150 -37.91 1.29 -10.27
C ASP A 150 -37.58 2.00 -11.60
N PRO A 151 -38.34 1.73 -12.70
CA PRO A 151 -38.25 2.44 -13.97
C PRO A 151 -38.21 3.97 -13.87
N MET A 152 -38.75 4.57 -12.81
CA MET A 152 -38.67 6.02 -12.57
C MET A 152 -37.23 6.55 -12.54
N TRP A 153 -36.26 5.76 -12.10
CA TRP A 153 -34.84 6.15 -12.02
C TRP A 153 -34.07 6.01 -13.35
N MET A 154 -34.75 5.60 -14.42
CA MET A 154 -34.14 5.37 -15.72
C MET A 154 -33.48 6.63 -16.31
N SER A 155 -34.01 7.80 -16.02
CA SER A 155 -33.47 9.09 -16.48
C SER A 155 -32.02 9.32 -16.01
N MET A 156 -31.66 8.89 -14.80
CA MET A 156 -30.30 9.02 -14.28
C MET A 156 -29.28 8.22 -15.09
N PHE A 157 -29.66 7.02 -15.53
CA PHE A 157 -28.79 6.19 -16.34
C PHE A 157 -28.60 6.78 -17.74
N LEU A 158 -29.69 7.28 -18.34
CA LEU A 158 -29.64 7.91 -19.66
C LEU A 158 -28.79 9.19 -19.68
N GLN A 159 -28.83 9.99 -18.61
CA GLN A 159 -27.97 11.17 -18.45
C GLN A 159 -26.47 10.83 -18.44
N ASN A 160 -26.12 9.61 -18.04
CA ASN A 160 -24.76 9.10 -18.00
C ASN A 160 -24.41 8.25 -19.24
N ASN A 161 -25.14 8.44 -20.35
CA ASN A 161 -25.03 7.66 -21.59
C ASN A 161 -25.23 6.15 -21.40
N ILE A 162 -25.82 5.70 -20.29
CA ILE A 162 -26.11 4.30 -20.02
C ILE A 162 -27.55 4.00 -20.48
N HIS A 163 -27.71 3.03 -21.38
CA HIS A 163 -29.01 2.64 -21.94
C HIS A 163 -29.52 1.34 -21.31
N PRO A 164 -30.24 1.39 -20.18
CA PRO A 164 -30.90 0.22 -19.62
C PRO A 164 -32.14 -0.18 -20.43
N LYS A 165 -32.66 -1.37 -20.16
CA LYS A 165 -33.99 -1.82 -20.62
C LYS A 165 -34.88 -2.09 -19.41
N ILE A 166 -36.18 -1.86 -19.56
CA ILE A 166 -37.16 -2.28 -18.54
C ILE A 166 -37.54 -3.73 -18.81
N ARG A 167 -37.40 -4.59 -17.80
CA ARG A 167 -37.85 -5.99 -17.81
C ARG A 167 -38.50 -6.31 -16.47
N MET A 168 -39.66 -6.95 -16.51
CA MET A 168 -40.43 -7.33 -15.30
C MET A 168 -40.63 -6.16 -14.31
N GLY A 169 -40.87 -4.95 -14.84
CA GLY A 169 -41.05 -3.75 -14.02
C GLY A 169 -39.78 -3.23 -13.34
N GLN A 170 -38.59 -3.66 -13.77
CA GLN A 170 -37.30 -3.24 -13.20
C GLN A 170 -36.32 -2.80 -14.29
N ILE A 171 -35.37 -1.95 -13.90
CA ILE A 171 -34.25 -1.54 -14.77
C ILE A 171 -33.22 -2.68 -14.84
N GLU A 172 -32.94 -3.17 -16.04
CA GLU A 172 -31.96 -4.23 -16.32
C GLU A 172 -30.94 -3.78 -17.37
N PHE A 173 -29.67 -4.18 -17.17
CA PHE A 173 -28.60 -4.01 -18.15
C PHE A 173 -28.32 -5.34 -18.86
N PRO A 174 -28.79 -5.51 -20.11
CA PRO A 174 -28.75 -6.80 -20.81
C PRO A 174 -27.34 -7.24 -21.22
N LYS A 175 -26.42 -6.29 -21.39
CA LYS A 175 -25.02 -6.55 -21.75
C LYS A 175 -24.10 -5.98 -20.69
N LYS A 176 -22.98 -6.65 -20.45
CA LYS A 176 -21.89 -6.12 -19.63
C LYS A 176 -21.38 -4.84 -20.28
N ARG A 177 -21.58 -3.71 -19.61
CA ARG A 177 -21.14 -2.41 -20.10
C ARG A 177 -20.07 -1.85 -19.17
N GLN A 178 -18.98 -1.37 -19.76
CA GLN A 178 -17.97 -0.63 -19.03
C GLN A 178 -18.52 0.77 -18.73
N ILE A 179 -18.47 1.16 -17.46
CA ILE A 179 -18.90 2.47 -17.00
C ILE A 179 -17.68 3.38 -16.85
N LEU A 180 -16.58 2.88 -16.29
CA LEU A 180 -15.36 3.65 -16.10
C LEU A 180 -14.15 2.82 -16.51
N LYS A 181 -13.16 3.45 -17.14
CA LYS A 181 -11.85 2.84 -17.39
C LYS A 181 -10.92 3.06 -16.21
N ALA A 182 -9.96 2.15 -16.05
CA ALA A 182 -8.86 2.36 -15.13
C ALA A 182 -8.14 3.69 -15.44
N ASN A 183 -7.77 4.41 -14.39
CA ASN A 183 -7.16 5.74 -14.40
C ASN A 183 -8.05 6.91 -14.84
N GLU A 184 -9.35 6.68 -15.08
CA GLU A 184 -10.30 7.78 -15.24
C GLU A 184 -10.77 8.32 -13.89
N ASP A 185 -11.10 9.61 -13.88
CA ASP A 185 -11.71 10.26 -12.73
C ASP A 185 -13.20 9.95 -12.71
N SER A 186 -13.69 9.45 -11.59
CA SER A 186 -15.11 9.15 -11.36
C SER A 186 -16.03 10.38 -11.40
N HIS A 187 -15.48 11.59 -11.49
CA HIS A 187 -16.26 12.81 -11.73
C HIS A 187 -16.54 13.09 -13.21
N LYS A 188 -15.84 12.44 -14.15
CA LYS A 188 -16.08 12.69 -15.57
C LYS A 188 -17.39 12.06 -16.02
N PRO A 189 -18.21 12.77 -16.82
CA PRO A 189 -19.35 12.15 -17.48
C PRO A 189 -18.85 11.00 -18.34
N ILE A 190 -19.59 9.89 -18.31
CA ILE A 190 -19.26 8.66 -19.03
C ILE A 190 -19.55 8.93 -20.51
N GLU A 191 -18.52 9.05 -21.33
CA GLU A 191 -18.62 9.17 -22.80
C GLU A 191 -18.90 7.82 -23.47
#